data_AF-A0AAW9IF77-F1
#
_entry.id   AF-A0AAW9IF77-F1
#
_cell.length_a   1.000
_cell.length_b   1.000
_cell.length_c   1.000
_cell.angle_alpha   90.00
_cell.angle_beta   90.00
_cell.angle_gamma   90.00
#
_symmetry.space_group_name_H-M   'P 1'
#
loop_
_entity.id
_entity.type
_entity.pdbx_description
1 polymer ?
#
loop_
_entity_poly.entity_id
_entity_poly.type
_entity_poly.pdbx_seq_one_letter_code
_entity_poly.pdbx_strand_id
1 'polypeptide(L)'
;MKRAYKIEINPTQEQKTKIHQTIGVSRFVYNLYIARNKEIYEREGKFVSGMDFSKWLNNEYIPKNQDMKWIKEVSSKATKQ
;
A
#
# COMPACT_ATOMS: atom_id res chain seq x y z
N MET A 1 34.37 6.36 -23.98
CA MET A 1 33.24 5.68 -24.67
C MET A 1 32.30 5.16 -23.58
N LYS A 2 31.07 5.68 -23.45
CA LYS A 2 30.11 5.19 -22.43
C LYS A 2 29.37 3.98 -22.99
N ARG A 3 29.43 2.84 -22.29
CA ARG A 3 28.64 1.63 -22.62
C ARG A 3 27.35 1.65 -21.81
N ALA A 4 26.23 1.41 -22.48
CA ALA A 4 24.94 1.18 -21.83
C ALA A 4 24.57 -0.29 -22.03
N TYR A 5 24.06 -0.93 -20.99
CA TYR A 5 23.56 -2.29 -21.03
C TYR A 5 22.06 -2.26 -20.75
N LYS A 6 21.27 -2.88 -21.63
CA LYS A 6 19.86 -3.13 -21.38
C LYS A 6 19.74 -4.51 -20.72
N ILE A 7 19.21 -4.54 -19.51
CA ILE A 7 18.97 -5.76 -18.75
C ILE A 7 17.48 -5.80 -18.44
N GLU A 8 16.88 -6.98 -18.57
CA GLU A 8 15.48 -7.23 -18.24
C GLU A 8 15.40 -8.37 -17.23
N ILE A 9 14.47 -8.26 -16.29
CA ILE A 9 14.14 -9.34 -15.36
C ILE A 9 13.17 -10.30 -16.05
N ASN A 10 13.36 -11.61 -15.88
CA ASN A 10 12.43 -12.62 -16.37
C ASN A 10 11.83 -13.39 -15.17
N PRO A 11 10.74 -12.88 -14.57
CA PRO A 11 10.23 -13.46 -13.33
C PRO A 11 9.47 -14.76 -13.57
N THR A 12 9.54 -15.68 -12.62
CA THR A 12 8.68 -16.87 -12.58
C THR A 12 7.21 -16.48 -12.38
N GLN A 13 6.28 -17.41 -12.63
CA GLN A 13 4.86 -17.13 -12.44
C GLN A 13 4.54 -16.70 -10.99
N GLU A 14 5.17 -17.33 -10.00
CA GLU A 14 5.03 -16.97 -8.59
C GLU A 14 5.54 -15.55 -8.31
N GLN A 15 6.70 -15.19 -8.88
CA GLN A 15 7.25 -13.84 -8.75
C GLN A 15 6.34 -12.79 -9.40
N LYS A 16 5.78 -13.06 -10.59
CA LYS A 16 4.80 -12.17 -11.24
C LYS A 16 3.59 -11.95 -10.35
N THR A 17 3.02 -13.01 -9.79
CA THR A 17 1.89 -12.90 -8.84
C THR A 17 2.25 -12.02 -7.65
N LYS A 18 3.42 -12.24 -7.03
CA LYS A 18 3.85 -11.43 -5.88
C LYS A 18 4.06 -9.96 -6.23
N ILE A 19 4.62 -9.67 -7.41
CA ILE A 19 4.80 -8.31 -7.93
C ILE A 19 3.42 -7.64 -8.09
N HIS A 20 2.47 -8.30 -8.75
CA HIS A 20 1.14 -7.75 -8.96
C HIS A 20 0.38 -7.53 -7.66
N GLN A 21 0.42 -8.47 -6.72
CA GLN A 21 -0.16 -8.32 -5.39
C GLN A 21 0.46 -7.12 -4.65
N THR A 22 1.79 -7.01 -4.67
CA THR A 22 2.50 -5.92 -3.98
C THR A 22 2.12 -4.56 -4.55
N ILE A 23 2.14 -4.41 -5.88
CA ILE A 23 1.72 -3.17 -6.56
C ILE A 23 0.25 -2.86 -6.28
N GLY A 24 -0.61 -3.87 -6.33
CA GLY A 24 -2.04 -3.74 -6.05
C GLY A 24 -2.31 -3.24 -4.63
N VAL A 25 -1.69 -3.84 -3.62
CA VAL A 25 -1.79 -3.40 -2.23
C VAL A 25 -1.26 -1.99 -2.06
N SER A 26 -0.09 -1.65 -2.62
CA SER A 26 0.46 -0.30 -2.50
C SER A 26 -0.46 0.76 -3.08
N ARG A 27 -1.01 0.51 -4.28
CA ARG A 27 -1.97 1.42 -4.90
C ARG A 27 -3.25 1.56 -4.08
N PHE A 28 -3.80 0.45 -3.61
CA PHE A 28 -5.02 0.45 -2.81
C PHE A 28 -4.84 1.23 -1.50
N VAL A 29 -3.77 0.95 -0.75
CA VAL A 29 -3.52 1.59 0.55
C VAL A 29 -3.22 3.08 0.39
N TYR A 30 -2.51 3.49 -0.67
CA TYR A 30 -2.28 4.91 -0.97
C TYR A 30 -3.59 5.65 -1.26
N ASN A 31 -4.48 5.06 -2.07
CA ASN A 31 -5.79 5.65 -2.34
C ASN A 31 -6.65 5.73 -1.08
N LEU A 32 -6.62 4.69 -0.24
CA LEU A 32 -7.31 4.68 1.06
C LEU A 32 -6.77 5.77 1.99
N TYR A 33 -5.45 5.99 1.99
CA TYR A 33 -4.82 7.07 2.76
C TYR A 33 -5.28 8.46 2.32
N ILE A 34 -5.36 8.70 1.02
CA ILE A 34 -5.89 9.96 0.48
C ILE A 34 -7.36 10.14 0.88
N ALA A 35 -8.19 9.11 0.68
CA ALA A 35 -9.61 9.17 1.02
C ALA A 35 -9.81 9.48 2.51
N ARG A 36 -9.08 8.77 3.38
CA ARG A 36 -9.15 8.97 4.83
C ARG A 36 -8.70 10.37 5.25
N ASN A 37 -7.64 10.90 4.63
CA ASN A 37 -7.19 12.26 4.91
C ASN A 37 -8.20 13.30 4.46
N LYS A 38 -8.87 13.12 3.32
CA LYS A 38 -9.93 14.03 2.88
C LYS A 38 -11.07 14.09 3.90
N GLU A 39 -11.57 12.93 4.34
CA GLU A 39 -12.63 12.86 5.37
C GLU A 39 -12.25 13.59 6.67
N ILE A 40 -11.03 13.38 7.15
CA ILE A 40 -10.56 14.00 8.40
C ILE A 40 -10.33 15.49 8.22
N TYR A 41 -9.78 15.89 7.08
CA TYR A 41 -9.55 17.30 6.77
C TYR A 41 -10.87 18.08 6.69
N GLU A 42 -11.90 17.53 6.06
CA GLU A 42 -13.23 18.14 5.99
C GLU A 42 -13.87 18.31 7.38
N ARG A 43 -13.60 17.39 8.31
CA ARG A 43 -14.14 17.43 9.66
C ARG A 43 -13.34 18.30 10.64
N GLU A 44 -12.02 18.26 10.55
CA GLU A 44 -11.12 18.78 11.59
C GLU A 44 -10.07 19.78 11.08
N GLY A 45 -9.97 19.98 9.76
CA GLY A 45 -8.98 20.84 9.13
C GLY A 45 -7.53 20.34 9.25
N LYS A 46 -7.33 19.05 9.55
CA LYS A 46 -6.03 18.44 9.82
C LYS A 46 -5.75 17.21 8.97
N PHE A 47 -4.48 16.90 8.79
CA PHE A 47 -4.00 15.69 8.13
C PHE A 47 -3.52 14.66 9.16
N VAL A 48 -3.62 13.39 8.80
CA VAL A 48 -3.15 12.25 9.59
C VAL A 48 -1.71 11.96 9.23
N SER A 49 -0.87 11.68 10.24
CA SER A 49 0.49 11.21 9.99
C SER A 49 0.50 9.79 9.41
N GLY A 50 1.53 9.43 8.65
CA GLY A 50 1.69 8.06 8.15
C GLY A 50 1.70 7.00 9.28
N MET A 51 2.22 7.35 10.45
CA MET A 51 2.19 6.50 11.65
C MET A 51 0.77 6.28 12.16
N ASP A 52 -0.01 7.35 12.30
CA ASP A 52 -1.39 7.25 12.81
C ASP A 52 -2.29 6.54 11.81
N PHE A 53 -2.10 6.78 10.52
CA PHE A 53 -2.79 6.02 9.47
C PHE A 53 -2.43 4.53 9.54
N SER A 54 -1.15 4.18 9.73
CA SER A 54 -0.73 2.78 9.87
C SER A 54 -1.38 2.12 11.09
N LYS A 55 -1.51 2.82 12.21
CA LYS A 55 -2.22 2.30 13.40
C LYS A 55 -3.70 2.07 13.09
N TRP A 56 -4.37 3.06 12.51
CA TRP A 56 -5.78 2.96 12.12
C TRP A 56 -6.02 1.82 11.13
N LEU A 57 -5.19 1.70 10.10
CA LEU A 57 -5.29 0.64 9.09
C LEU A 57 -5.22 -0.75 9.72
N ASN A 58 -4.26 -0.97 10.62
CA ASN A 58 -3.98 -2.28 11.19
C ASN A 58 -4.91 -2.66 12.34
N ASN A 59 -5.32 -1.69 13.16
CA ASN A 59 -6.05 -1.92 14.40
C ASN A 59 -7.56 -1.68 14.26
N GLU A 60 -7.99 -0.92 13.25
CA GLU A 60 -9.40 -0.60 13.05
C GLU A 60 -9.92 -1.04 11.69
N TYR A 61 -9.30 -0.60 10.60
CA TYR A 61 -9.83 -0.83 9.25
C TYR A 61 -9.84 -2.32 8.89
N ILE A 62 -8.69 -2.99 8.94
CA ILE A 62 -8.60 -4.42 8.57
C ILE A 62 -9.43 -5.32 9.51
N PRO A 63 -9.41 -5.13 10.85
CA PRO A 63 -10.27 -5.93 11.73
C PRO A 63 -11.78 -5.78 11.46
N LYS A 64 -12.23 -4.59 11.02
CA LYS A 64 -13.64 -4.33 10.65
C LYS A 64 -13.99 -4.81 9.24
N ASN A 65 -13.00 -4.98 8.36
CA ASN A 65 -13.16 -5.42 6.98
C ASN A 65 -12.36 -6.71 6.77
N GLN A 66 -12.92 -7.84 7.24
CA GLN A 66 -12.23 -9.14 7.25
C GLN A 66 -11.88 -9.65 5.84
N ASP A 67 -12.59 -9.19 4.82
CA ASP A 67 -12.33 -9.38 3.40
C ASP A 67 -11.05 -8.64 2.92
N MET A 68 -10.57 -7.65 3.67
CA MET A 68 -9.36 -6.88 3.35
C MET A 68 -8.06 -7.48 3.93
N LYS A 69 -8.10 -8.72 4.42
CA LYS A 69 -6.91 -9.41 4.96
C LYS A 69 -5.75 -9.53 3.97
N TRP A 70 -6.05 -9.57 2.67
CA TRP A 70 -5.05 -9.65 1.59
C TRP A 70 -4.04 -8.50 1.61
N ILE A 71 -4.37 -7.36 2.23
CA ILE A 71 -3.42 -6.25 2.45
C ILE A 71 -2.20 -6.70 3.27
N LYS A 72 -2.36 -7.70 4.14
CA LYS A 72 -1.29 -8.26 4.99
C LYS A 72 -0.52 -9.42 4.32
N GLU A 73 -0.90 -9.84 3.11
CA GLU A 73 -0.23 -10.93 2.39
C GLU A 73 1.04 -10.48 1.66
N VAL A 74 1.34 -9.18 1.66
CA VAL A 74 2.55 -8.59 1.06
C VAL A 74 3.46 -7.99 2.12
N SER A 75 4.66 -7.55 1.71
CA SER A 75 5.57 -6.87 2.62
C SER A 75 4.91 -5.67 3.30
N SER A 76 5.16 -5.49 4.59
CA SER A 76 4.70 -4.30 5.33
C SER A 76 5.24 -2.98 4.76
N LYS A 77 6.27 -3.03 3.90
CA LYS A 77 6.74 -1.87 3.14
C LYS A 77 5.75 -1.41 2.08
N ALA A 78 4.97 -2.33 1.53
CA ALA A 78 3.98 -2.04 0.49
C ALA A 78 2.82 -1.18 1.02
N THR A 79 2.56 -1.19 2.33
CA THR A 79 1.44 -0.48 2.96
C THR A 79 1.84 0.86 3.59
N LYS A 80 3.13 1.23 3.60
CA LYS A 80 3.60 2.49 4.19
C LYS A 80 3.20 3.70 3.35
N GLN A 81 2.68 4.73 4.02
CA GLN A 81 2.28 6.03 3.47
C GLN A 81 3.01 7.15 4.19
#